data_AF-A0A971Z5E0-F1
#
_entry.id   AF-A0A971Z5E0-F1
#
_cell.length_a   1.000
_cell.length_b   1.000
_cell.length_c   1.000
_cell.angle_alpha   90.00
_cell.angle_beta   90.00
_cell.angle_gamma   90.00
#
_symmetry.space_group_name_H-M   'P 1'
#
loop_
_entity.id
_entity.type
_entity.pdbx_description
1 polymer ?
#
loop_
_entity_poly.entity_id
_entity_poly.type
_entity_poly.pdbx_seq_one_letter_code
_entity_poly.pdbx_strand_id
1 'polypeptide(L)'
;IGLPSDPASLILPQSAGVPALGVEALPESATICSCHNVSKGAVCCQVEAGITDLSELKGITRAGTGCGGCSALLKQVFEHELSARGVEVDRSLCEHFAHTRQELYALVRVSGITRFDELLQRHGRGELGCDICKPVVASILASCWNEPVMEPSLVPLQDTNDTFMANMQKNGTYSVVPRIAGGEITPDKLIVLGEVARRYDLYTKITGGQRIDLFGAQLHQLPDIWAELIAAGFETGHAYGKSLRTVKSCVGSSWCRYGVQDSVSMALLLENRYKGLRAPHKIKFGVSGCTRECAEAQSKDVGVIATDKGWNLYVAGNGGMRPRHAELFAIDLDDRTLVRLIDRFLMFYIRTADRLQRTSTWRESLEGGLAWLQQVIIDDSLGLADELEAQMQQVVDRYECEWANALKDPEKLKRFRTFVNDQRADPDIHFVKERGQRRPARSNELTLIPNQLIPVTQEVL
;
A
#
# COMPACT_ATOMS: atom_id res chain seq x y z
N ILE A 1 6.43 -23.09 -35.16
CA ILE A 1 6.44 -23.06 -33.68
C ILE A 1 6.45 -24.51 -33.22
N GLY A 2 7.55 -24.95 -32.58
CA GLY A 2 7.61 -26.30 -32.00
C GLY A 2 6.76 -26.35 -30.73
N LEU A 3 5.92 -27.37 -30.59
CA LEU A 3 5.14 -27.56 -29.37
C LEU A 3 6.09 -27.90 -28.21
N PRO A 4 5.81 -27.42 -26.97
CA PRO A 4 6.61 -27.75 -25.81
C PRO A 4 6.61 -29.26 -25.56
N SER A 5 7.73 -29.76 -25.05
CA SER A 5 7.95 -31.20 -24.78
C SER A 5 6.98 -31.79 -23.76
N ASP A 6 6.34 -30.95 -22.96
CA ASP A 6 5.26 -31.34 -22.04
C ASP A 6 3.94 -30.63 -22.42
N PRO A 7 2.98 -31.35 -23.03
CA PRO A 7 1.67 -30.81 -23.37
C PRO A 7 0.84 -30.35 -22.15
N ALA A 8 1.11 -30.87 -20.95
CA ALA A 8 0.38 -30.49 -19.73
C ALA A 8 0.64 -29.02 -19.33
N SER A 9 1.76 -28.45 -19.77
CA SER A 9 2.11 -27.03 -19.60
C SER A 9 1.17 -26.05 -20.32
N LEU A 10 0.32 -26.54 -21.23
CA LEU A 10 -0.68 -25.77 -21.96
C LEU A 10 -2.05 -25.73 -21.26
N ILE A 11 -2.27 -26.56 -20.23
CA ILE A 11 -3.59 -26.77 -19.60
C ILE A 11 -3.54 -26.52 -18.09
N LEU A 12 -2.43 -26.82 -17.42
CA LEU A 12 -2.27 -26.60 -15.98
C LEU A 12 -1.59 -25.25 -15.69
N PRO A 13 -1.99 -24.52 -14.63
CA PRO A 13 -1.22 -23.38 -14.16
C PRO A 13 0.16 -23.88 -13.73
N GLN A 14 1.21 -23.37 -14.37
CA GLN A 14 2.58 -23.83 -14.20
C GLN A 14 3.00 -23.79 -12.72
N SER A 15 3.04 -24.94 -12.07
CA SER A 15 3.53 -25.14 -10.71
C SER A 15 4.91 -25.79 -10.74
N ALA A 16 5.89 -25.11 -11.34
CA ALA A 16 7.31 -25.42 -11.20
C ALA A 16 8.14 -24.32 -11.86
N GLY A 17 8.72 -23.42 -11.05
CA GLY A 17 10.08 -22.88 -11.21
C GLY A 17 10.59 -22.29 -12.53
N VAL A 18 9.81 -22.19 -13.61
CA VAL A 18 10.21 -21.45 -14.80
C VAL A 18 10.06 -19.97 -14.49
N PRO A 19 11.08 -19.11 -14.74
CA PRO A 19 10.95 -17.68 -14.51
C PRO A 19 9.69 -17.19 -15.21
N ALA A 20 8.93 -16.31 -14.56
CA ALA A 20 7.97 -15.50 -15.29
C ALA A 20 8.70 -14.95 -16.52
N LEU A 21 8.22 -15.29 -17.71
CA LEU A 21 8.82 -14.87 -18.98
C LEU A 21 9.15 -13.38 -18.85
N GLY A 22 10.45 -13.05 -18.86
CA GLY A 22 10.90 -11.66 -18.79
C GLY A 22 10.21 -10.86 -19.90
N VAL A 23 10.20 -9.53 -19.79
CA VAL A 23 9.61 -8.67 -20.84
C VAL A 23 10.18 -8.97 -22.24
N GLU A 24 11.41 -9.48 -22.31
CA GLU A 24 12.07 -10.02 -23.50
C GLU A 24 11.26 -11.14 -24.18
N ALA A 25 10.75 -12.09 -23.40
CA ALA A 25 10.14 -13.32 -23.89
C ALA A 25 8.63 -13.18 -24.17
N LEU A 26 8.06 -11.99 -23.92
CA LEU A 26 6.70 -11.67 -24.33
C LEU A 26 6.62 -11.57 -25.87
N PRO A 27 5.66 -12.24 -26.53
CA PRO A 27 5.42 -12.07 -27.95
C PRO A 27 4.86 -10.66 -28.24
N GLU A 28 5.03 -10.16 -29.46
CA GLU A 28 4.48 -8.86 -29.88
C GLU A 28 2.96 -8.75 -29.70
N SER A 29 2.25 -9.87 -29.82
CA SER A 29 0.79 -9.94 -29.60
C SER A 29 0.39 -9.88 -28.12
N ALA A 30 1.33 -9.97 -27.17
CA ALA A 30 1.02 -9.95 -25.75
C ALA A 30 0.31 -8.65 -25.37
N THR A 31 -0.86 -8.76 -24.74
CA THR A 31 -1.62 -7.59 -24.28
C THR A 31 -0.94 -6.97 -23.06
N ILE A 32 -0.49 -5.73 -23.21
CA ILE A 32 0.09 -4.94 -22.12
C ILE A 32 -1.02 -4.19 -21.38
N CYS A 33 -1.93 -3.51 -22.11
CA CYS A 33 -3.04 -2.77 -21.54
C CYS A 33 -4.40 -3.29 -22.04
N SER A 34 -5.19 -3.90 -21.17
CA SER A 34 -6.54 -4.37 -21.53
C SER A 34 -7.56 -3.24 -21.71
N CYS A 35 -7.45 -2.15 -20.94
CA CYS A 35 -8.41 -1.03 -21.03
C CYS A 35 -8.39 -0.31 -22.38
N HIS A 36 -7.22 -0.24 -23.00
CA HIS A 36 -7.01 0.44 -24.28
C HIS A 36 -6.52 -0.49 -25.39
N ASN A 37 -6.55 -1.82 -25.13
CA ASN A 37 -6.14 -2.87 -26.05
C ASN A 37 -4.75 -2.66 -26.69
N VAL A 38 -3.75 -2.33 -25.87
CA VAL A 38 -2.37 -2.06 -26.34
C VAL A 38 -1.52 -3.31 -26.16
N SER A 39 -0.90 -3.79 -27.25
CA SER A 39 0.01 -4.95 -27.25
C SER A 39 1.48 -4.55 -27.06
N LYS A 40 2.36 -5.52 -26.82
CA LYS A 40 3.82 -5.29 -26.78
C LYS A 40 4.31 -4.71 -28.10
N GLY A 41 3.91 -5.30 -29.23
CA GLY A 41 4.28 -4.82 -30.56
C GLY A 41 3.87 -3.37 -30.80
N ALA A 42 2.68 -2.96 -30.32
CA ALA A 42 2.28 -1.55 -30.39
C ALA A 42 3.22 -0.62 -29.61
N VAL A 43 3.77 -1.06 -28.47
CA VAL A 43 4.78 -0.31 -27.72
C VAL A 43 6.11 -0.29 -28.48
N CYS A 44 6.57 -1.44 -28.97
CA CYS A 44 7.81 -1.56 -29.76
C CYS A 44 7.78 -0.63 -30.98
N CYS A 45 6.67 -0.59 -31.73
CA CYS A 45 6.52 0.30 -32.87
C CYS A 45 6.64 1.79 -32.51
N GLN A 46 6.18 2.21 -31.33
CA GLN A 46 6.34 3.60 -30.90
C GLN A 46 7.79 3.91 -30.52
N VAL A 47 8.47 2.97 -29.85
CA VAL A 47 9.91 3.11 -29.58
C VAL A 47 10.71 3.18 -30.89
N GLU A 48 10.34 2.38 -31.89
CA GLU A 48 10.92 2.43 -33.25
C GLU A 48 10.65 3.75 -33.97
N ALA A 49 9.52 4.39 -33.69
CA ALA A 49 9.21 5.73 -34.18
C ALA A 49 10.02 6.85 -33.48
N GLY A 50 10.91 6.50 -32.55
CA GLY A 50 11.82 7.43 -31.86
C GLY A 50 11.32 7.92 -30.51
N ILE A 51 10.25 7.34 -29.96
CA ILE A 51 9.72 7.74 -28.64
C ILE A 51 10.65 7.24 -27.53
N THR A 52 11.21 8.19 -26.77
CA THR A 52 12.11 7.92 -25.63
C THR A 52 11.54 8.36 -24.28
N ASP A 53 10.40 9.06 -24.27
CA ASP A 53 9.68 9.42 -23.05
C ASP A 53 8.43 8.55 -22.81
N LEU A 54 8.27 8.06 -21.58
CA LEU A 54 7.14 7.20 -21.21
C LEU A 54 5.81 7.98 -21.19
N SER A 55 5.82 9.27 -20.87
CA SER A 55 4.59 10.08 -20.85
C SER A 55 4.07 10.31 -22.26
N GLU A 56 4.97 10.55 -23.21
CA GLU A 56 4.66 10.62 -24.64
C GLU A 56 4.07 9.29 -25.15
N LEU A 57 4.71 8.15 -24.81
CA LEU A 57 4.16 6.82 -25.13
C LEU A 57 2.73 6.64 -24.59
N LYS A 58 2.47 7.06 -23.34
CA LYS A 58 1.14 6.99 -22.74
C LYS A 58 0.15 7.93 -23.43
N GLY A 59 0.58 9.10 -23.86
CA GLY A 59 -0.25 10.05 -24.61
C GLY A 59 -0.74 9.46 -25.94
N ILE A 60 0.16 8.77 -26.66
CA ILE A 60 -0.13 8.18 -27.96
C ILE A 60 -0.95 6.88 -27.81
N THR A 61 -0.47 5.93 -27.01
CA THR A 61 -1.09 4.60 -26.88
C THR A 61 -2.29 4.57 -25.95
N ARG A 62 -2.43 5.58 -25.08
CA ARG A 62 -3.33 5.58 -23.91
C ARG A 62 -3.06 4.45 -22.91
N ALA A 63 -2.01 3.65 -23.08
CA ALA A 63 -1.71 2.58 -22.14
C ALA A 63 -1.44 3.17 -20.74
N GLY A 64 -2.14 2.66 -19.73
CA GLY A 64 -1.93 3.10 -18.34
C GLY A 64 -2.59 4.42 -17.95
N THR A 65 -3.40 5.05 -18.81
CA THR A 65 -4.17 6.26 -18.48
C THR A 65 -5.59 5.95 -17.95
N GLY A 66 -6.12 4.75 -18.20
CA GLY A 66 -7.39 4.26 -17.67
C GLY A 66 -7.28 3.78 -16.21
N CYS A 67 -7.25 2.46 -15.98
CA CYS A 67 -7.20 1.90 -14.63
C CYS A 67 -5.81 1.93 -13.97
N GLY A 68 -4.76 2.30 -14.72
CA GLY A 68 -3.36 2.29 -14.26
C GLY A 68 -2.74 0.90 -14.08
N GLY A 69 -3.47 -0.17 -14.38
CA GLY A 69 -3.04 -1.52 -14.00
C GLY A 69 -1.86 -2.09 -14.74
N CYS A 70 -1.64 -1.61 -15.96
CA CYS A 70 -0.53 -2.02 -16.81
C CYS A 70 0.72 -1.14 -16.66
N SER A 71 0.67 -0.04 -15.89
CA SER A 71 1.72 0.99 -15.93
C SER A 71 3.11 0.46 -15.60
N ALA A 72 3.23 -0.50 -14.68
CA ALA A 72 4.51 -1.13 -14.36
C ALA A 72 5.05 -1.98 -15.51
N LEU A 73 4.22 -2.85 -16.11
CA LEU A 73 4.65 -3.68 -17.24
C LEU A 73 4.95 -2.83 -18.48
N LEU A 74 4.13 -1.79 -18.72
CA LEU A 74 4.36 -0.85 -19.81
C LEU A 74 5.73 -0.20 -19.68
N LYS A 75 6.08 0.28 -18.47
CA LYS A 75 7.40 0.85 -18.18
C LYS A 75 8.51 -0.18 -18.44
N GLN A 76 8.38 -1.40 -17.91
CA GLN A 76 9.40 -2.45 -18.09
C GLN A 76 9.61 -2.81 -19.57
N VAL A 77 8.53 -2.97 -20.35
CA VAL A 77 8.64 -3.23 -21.80
C VAL A 77 9.30 -2.05 -22.50
N PHE A 78 8.87 -0.82 -22.21
CA PHE A 78 9.43 0.38 -22.81
C PHE A 78 10.93 0.55 -22.53
N GLU A 79 11.36 0.41 -21.27
CA GLU A 79 12.76 0.53 -20.86
C GLU A 79 13.64 -0.59 -21.45
N HIS A 80 13.10 -1.82 -21.54
CA HIS A 80 13.79 -2.93 -22.19
C HIS A 80 14.01 -2.66 -23.68
N GLU A 81 12.98 -2.18 -24.39
CA GLU A 81 13.07 -1.86 -25.81
C GLU A 81 14.04 -0.70 -26.09
N LEU A 82 14.09 0.32 -25.23
CA LEU A 82 15.08 1.40 -25.31
C LEU A 82 16.51 0.88 -25.09
N SER A 83 16.71 0.10 -24.03
CA SER A 83 18.02 -0.48 -23.69
C SER A 83 18.54 -1.41 -24.79
N ALA A 84 17.65 -2.23 -25.38
CA ALA A 84 17.99 -3.12 -26.50
C ALA A 84 18.46 -2.35 -27.75
N ARG A 85 18.11 -1.07 -27.87
CA ARG A 85 18.53 -0.17 -28.95
C ARG A 85 19.72 0.71 -28.57
N GLY A 86 20.35 0.46 -27.42
CA GLY A 86 21.50 1.22 -26.93
C GLY A 86 21.15 2.62 -26.41
N VAL A 87 19.87 2.90 -26.17
CA VAL A 87 19.44 4.13 -25.50
C VAL A 87 19.60 3.95 -24.00
N GLU A 88 20.42 4.80 -23.38
CA GLU A 88 20.57 4.82 -21.93
C GLU A 88 19.25 5.26 -21.29
N VAL A 89 18.73 4.41 -20.39
CA VAL A 89 17.49 4.70 -19.66
C VAL A 89 17.84 5.51 -18.42
N ASP A 90 17.39 6.77 -18.37
CA ASP A 90 17.50 7.59 -17.17
C ASP A 90 16.68 6.97 -16.02
N ARG A 91 17.37 6.59 -14.94
CA ARG A 91 16.75 6.00 -13.73
C ARG A 91 16.54 7.02 -12.62
N SER A 92 16.79 8.30 -12.90
CA SER A 92 16.51 9.40 -12.00
C SER A 92 15.05 9.38 -11.54
N LEU A 93 14.82 9.72 -10.27
CA LEU A 93 13.47 9.75 -9.73
C LEU A 93 12.60 10.80 -10.43
N CYS A 94 13.17 12.00 -10.64
CA CYS A 94 12.56 13.12 -11.35
C CYS A 94 13.63 14.21 -11.60
N GLU A 95 13.23 15.32 -12.22
CA GLU A 95 14.08 16.51 -12.46
C GLU A 95 14.79 17.07 -11.21
N HIS A 96 14.26 16.82 -10.02
CA HIS A 96 14.84 17.28 -8.76
C HIS A 96 15.94 16.36 -8.23
N PHE A 97 15.89 15.05 -8.53
CA PHE A 97 16.80 14.05 -7.97
C PHE A 97 17.28 13.12 -9.06
N ALA A 98 18.58 13.22 -9.39
CA ALA A 98 19.28 12.32 -10.31
C ALA A 98 19.63 10.96 -9.66
N HIS A 99 18.78 10.50 -8.74
CA HIS A 99 18.97 9.31 -7.93
C HIS A 99 17.75 8.41 -8.04
N THR A 100 17.97 7.10 -7.95
CA THR A 100 16.88 6.15 -7.77
C THR A 100 16.28 6.25 -6.36
N ARG A 101 15.09 5.67 -6.13
CA ARG A 101 14.53 5.58 -4.76
C ARG A 101 15.49 4.86 -3.80
N GLN A 102 16.13 3.79 -4.25
CA GLN A 102 17.05 2.98 -3.44
C GLN A 102 18.28 3.79 -3.02
N GLU A 103 18.84 4.57 -3.94
CA GLU A 103 19.96 5.48 -3.64
C GLU A 103 19.54 6.57 -2.65
N LEU A 104 18.37 7.19 -2.83
CA LEU A 104 17.85 8.17 -1.87
C LEU A 104 17.63 7.57 -0.48
N TYR A 105 17.13 6.33 -0.39
CA TYR A 105 17.02 5.62 0.89
C TYR A 105 18.39 5.45 1.55
N ALA A 106 19.40 5.03 0.79
CA ALA A 106 20.77 4.87 1.29
C ALA A 106 21.35 6.22 1.76
N LEU A 107 21.19 7.29 0.98
CA LEU A 107 21.66 8.64 1.33
C LEU A 107 21.02 9.14 2.63
N VAL A 108 19.70 8.96 2.79
CA VAL A 108 18.97 9.32 4.01
C VAL A 108 19.52 8.56 5.21
N ARG A 109 19.75 7.25 5.09
CA ARG A 109 20.26 6.40 6.17
C ARG A 109 21.69 6.75 6.56
N VAL A 110 22.59 6.80 5.60
CA VAL A 110 24.03 7.01 5.83
C VAL A 110 24.30 8.41 6.39
N SER A 111 23.57 9.41 5.90
CA SER A 111 23.76 10.81 6.30
C SER A 111 22.90 11.22 7.49
N GLY A 112 22.00 10.36 7.98
CA GLY A 112 21.08 10.66 9.08
C GLY A 112 20.09 11.78 8.76
N ILE A 113 19.71 11.96 7.49
CA ILE A 113 18.86 13.07 7.05
C ILE A 113 17.42 12.82 7.51
N THR A 114 16.84 13.76 8.25
CA THR A 114 15.47 13.66 8.78
C THR A 114 14.47 14.57 8.07
N ARG A 115 14.95 15.49 7.22
CA ARG A 115 14.12 16.51 6.59
C ARG A 115 14.26 16.55 5.06
N PHE A 116 13.18 16.90 4.38
CA PHE A 116 13.14 16.97 2.92
C PHE A 116 14.00 18.10 2.34
N ASP A 117 13.98 19.28 2.96
CA ASP A 117 14.77 20.44 2.54
C ASP A 117 16.27 20.15 2.59
N GLU A 118 16.72 19.48 3.65
CA GLU A 118 18.10 19.03 3.78
C GLU A 118 18.49 18.02 2.69
N LEU A 119 17.62 17.03 2.41
CA LEU A 119 17.86 16.06 1.34
C LEU A 119 17.95 16.75 -0.03
N LEU A 120 17.02 17.67 -0.31
CA LEU A 120 16.96 18.42 -1.56
C LEU A 120 18.19 19.31 -1.74
N GLN A 121 18.63 20.01 -0.69
CA GLN A 121 19.81 20.87 -0.74
C GLN A 121 21.11 20.09 -0.99
N ARG A 122 21.25 18.91 -0.38
CA ARG A 122 22.49 18.12 -0.47
C ARG A 122 22.57 17.23 -1.71
N HIS A 123 21.44 16.68 -2.15
CA HIS A 123 21.39 15.60 -3.14
C HIS A 123 20.42 15.86 -4.29
N GLY A 124 19.79 17.03 -4.35
CA GLY A 124 18.85 17.39 -5.39
C GLY A 124 19.07 18.80 -5.95
N ARG A 125 18.07 19.31 -6.68
CA ARG A 125 18.06 20.62 -7.32
C ARG A 125 16.67 21.24 -7.22
N GLY A 126 16.59 22.58 -7.23
CA GLY A 126 15.34 23.34 -7.06
C GLY A 126 15.01 23.62 -5.59
N GLU A 127 13.85 24.24 -5.33
CA GLU A 127 13.47 24.73 -3.99
C GLU A 127 12.30 23.97 -3.35
N LEU A 128 11.36 23.45 -4.16
CA LEU A 128 10.08 22.93 -3.65
C LEU A 128 9.90 21.42 -3.83
N GLY A 129 10.50 20.80 -4.86
CA GLY A 129 10.17 19.43 -5.27
C GLY A 129 8.81 19.31 -5.98
N CYS A 130 8.55 18.14 -6.58
CA CYS A 130 7.31 17.83 -7.30
C CYS A 130 6.45 16.77 -6.61
N ASP A 131 5.31 16.44 -7.25
CA ASP A 131 4.37 15.39 -6.88
C ASP A 131 4.93 13.96 -6.98
N ILE A 132 6.12 13.78 -7.56
CA ILE A 132 6.85 12.51 -7.57
C ILE A 132 7.78 12.39 -6.35
N CYS A 133 8.69 13.35 -6.17
CA CYS A 133 9.75 13.21 -5.16
C CYS A 133 9.23 13.41 -3.73
N LYS A 134 8.26 14.31 -3.52
CA LYS A 134 7.68 14.59 -2.21
C LYS A 134 7.12 13.32 -1.52
N PRO A 135 6.17 12.58 -2.11
CA PRO A 135 5.64 11.38 -1.48
C PRO A 135 6.68 10.25 -1.39
N VAL A 136 7.64 10.18 -2.31
CA VAL A 136 8.73 9.19 -2.24
C VAL A 136 9.64 9.45 -1.05
N VAL A 137 10.08 10.70 -0.86
CA VAL A 137 10.91 11.07 0.29
C VAL A 137 10.10 10.98 1.59
N ALA A 138 8.82 11.36 1.61
CA ALA A 138 7.95 11.13 2.76
C ALA A 138 7.91 9.66 3.17
N SER A 139 7.74 8.74 2.20
CA SER A 139 7.77 7.30 2.43
C SER A 139 9.12 6.82 2.96
N ILE A 140 10.24 7.33 2.41
CA ILE A 140 11.59 7.01 2.89
C ILE A 140 11.76 7.49 4.33
N LEU A 141 11.47 8.75 4.64
CA LEU A 141 11.60 9.32 5.97
C LEU A 141 10.72 8.59 6.99
N ALA A 142 9.47 8.26 6.65
CA ALA A 142 8.59 7.51 7.54
C ALA A 142 9.10 6.08 7.80
N SER A 143 9.59 5.40 6.77
CA SER A 143 10.22 4.07 6.94
C SER A 143 11.55 4.17 7.70
N CYS A 144 12.18 5.34 7.67
CA CYS A 144 13.45 5.57 8.31
C CYS A 144 13.35 5.92 9.79
N TRP A 145 12.53 6.90 10.10
CA TRP A 145 12.52 7.60 11.38
C TRP A 145 11.18 7.49 12.09
N ASN A 146 10.14 7.05 11.38
CA ASN A 146 8.76 6.86 11.85
C ASN A 146 8.22 8.05 12.64
N GLU A 147 8.50 9.28 12.17
CA GLU A 147 7.90 10.48 12.74
C GLU A 147 6.42 10.61 12.34
N PRO A 148 5.57 11.22 13.18
CA PRO A 148 4.16 11.38 12.88
C PRO A 148 3.93 12.14 11.56
N VAL A 149 3.12 11.58 10.65
CA VAL A 149 2.88 12.14 9.31
C VAL A 149 2.28 13.56 9.32
N MET A 150 1.68 13.96 10.45
CA MET A 150 1.05 15.27 10.67
C MET A 150 2.01 16.32 11.23
N GLU A 151 3.31 16.01 11.38
CA GLU A 151 4.31 17.01 11.72
C GLU A 151 4.39 18.09 10.62
N PRO A 152 4.50 19.38 10.96
CA PRO A 152 4.41 20.48 9.99
C PRO A 152 5.40 20.37 8.82
N SER A 153 6.59 19.80 9.05
CA SER A 153 7.61 19.56 8.02
C SER A 153 7.26 18.42 7.06
N LEU A 154 6.43 17.47 7.48
CA LEU A 154 6.09 16.26 6.72
C LEU A 154 4.77 16.40 5.95
N VAL A 155 3.82 17.18 6.45
CA VAL A 155 2.50 17.39 5.81
C VAL A 155 2.61 17.81 4.34
N PRO A 156 3.46 18.78 3.93
CA PRO A 156 3.55 19.21 2.54
C PRO A 156 4.09 18.13 1.58
N LEU A 157 4.62 17.02 2.12
CA LEU A 157 5.18 15.93 1.36
C LEU A 157 4.17 14.80 1.11
N GLN A 158 3.09 14.75 1.90
CA GLN A 158 2.14 13.66 1.88
C GLN A 158 1.21 13.74 0.65
N ASP A 159 0.74 12.58 0.22
CA ASP A 159 -0.41 12.54 -0.67
C ASP A 159 -1.70 12.92 0.09
N THR A 160 -2.80 13.11 -0.64
CA THR A 160 -4.10 13.49 -0.06
C THR A 160 -4.54 12.56 1.06
N ASN A 161 -4.31 11.25 0.93
CA ASN A 161 -4.84 10.26 1.85
C ASN A 161 -4.06 10.25 3.17
N ASP A 162 -2.74 10.40 3.11
CA ASP A 162 -1.90 10.54 4.30
C ASP A 162 -2.04 11.92 4.95
N THR A 163 -2.23 12.98 4.16
CA THR A 163 -2.52 14.35 4.66
C THR A 163 -3.76 14.41 5.56
N PHE A 164 -4.83 13.70 5.15
CA PHE A 164 -6.09 13.67 5.90
C PHE A 164 -6.28 12.40 6.73
N MET A 165 -5.27 11.52 6.77
CA MET A 165 -5.31 10.24 7.49
C MET A 165 -6.60 9.44 7.23
N ALA A 166 -7.09 9.47 5.99
CA ALA A 166 -8.34 8.87 5.53
C ALA A 166 -8.36 8.76 4.00
N ASN A 167 -8.99 7.73 3.42
CA ASN A 167 -9.11 7.68 1.95
C ASN A 167 -10.22 8.61 1.49
N MET A 168 -9.89 9.50 0.56
CA MET A 168 -10.86 10.32 -0.16
C MET A 168 -11.73 9.46 -1.09
N GLN A 169 -13.01 9.83 -1.18
CA GLN A 169 -14.06 9.15 -1.95
C GLN A 169 -14.50 10.02 -3.14
N LYS A 170 -15.34 9.44 -4.01
CA LYS A 170 -15.74 10.05 -5.30
C LYS A 170 -16.38 11.44 -5.18
N ASN A 171 -17.05 11.74 -4.08
CA ASN A 171 -17.71 13.03 -3.83
C ASN A 171 -16.98 13.87 -2.78
N GLY A 172 -15.66 13.68 -2.59
CA GLY A 172 -14.88 14.47 -1.62
C GLY A 172 -15.05 14.06 -0.16
N THR A 173 -15.86 13.05 0.14
CA THR A 173 -15.99 12.47 1.49
C THR A 173 -14.85 11.50 1.80
N TYR A 174 -14.80 10.97 3.01
CA TYR A 174 -13.70 10.17 3.53
C TYR A 174 -14.18 8.86 4.14
N SER A 175 -13.30 7.86 4.11
CA SER A 175 -13.49 6.58 4.80
C SER A 175 -12.81 6.56 6.16
N VAL A 176 -13.49 5.99 7.15
CA VAL A 176 -12.98 5.73 8.50
C VAL A 176 -12.91 4.21 8.66
N VAL A 177 -11.71 3.70 8.93
CA VAL A 177 -11.44 2.27 9.07
C VAL A 177 -10.64 2.02 10.35
N PRO A 178 -11.32 1.73 11.46
CA PRO A 178 -10.66 1.38 12.71
C PRO A 178 -9.88 0.08 12.59
N ARG A 179 -8.83 -0.06 13.39
CA ARG A 179 -8.06 -1.30 13.48
C ARG A 179 -8.89 -2.37 14.20
N ILE A 180 -9.01 -3.52 13.56
CA ILE A 180 -9.56 -4.76 14.14
C ILE A 180 -8.47 -5.81 13.92
N ALA A 181 -7.59 -5.96 14.92
CA ALA A 181 -6.39 -6.77 14.76
C ALA A 181 -6.75 -8.26 14.66
N GLY A 182 -6.17 -8.96 13.68
CA GLY A 182 -6.49 -10.37 13.43
C GLY A 182 -7.95 -10.64 13.02
N GLY A 183 -8.78 -9.61 12.85
CA GLY A 183 -10.22 -9.74 12.68
C GLY A 183 -11.00 -10.02 13.97
N GLU A 184 -10.37 -9.91 15.14
CA GLU A 184 -11.00 -10.16 16.43
C GLU A 184 -11.64 -8.89 17.02
N ILE A 185 -12.94 -8.95 17.33
CA ILE A 185 -13.71 -7.82 17.86
C ILE A 185 -14.68 -8.28 18.95
N THR A 186 -14.72 -7.55 20.07
CA THR A 186 -15.69 -7.77 21.15
C THR A 186 -17.09 -7.25 20.76
N PRO A 187 -18.18 -7.80 21.32
CA PRO A 187 -19.53 -7.27 21.10
C PRO A 187 -19.67 -5.77 21.39
N ASP A 188 -19.08 -5.26 22.49
CA ASP A 188 -19.17 -3.84 22.86
C ASP A 188 -18.54 -2.92 21.79
N LYS A 189 -17.33 -3.25 21.35
CA LYS A 189 -16.67 -2.55 20.23
C LYS A 189 -17.49 -2.62 18.94
N LEU A 190 -18.15 -3.74 18.66
CA LEU A 190 -19.03 -3.86 17.48
C LEU A 190 -20.27 -2.96 17.60
N ILE A 191 -20.85 -2.84 18.80
CA ILE A 191 -21.95 -1.91 19.08
C ILE A 191 -21.50 -0.47 18.84
N VAL A 192 -20.34 -0.06 19.38
CA VAL A 192 -19.78 1.28 19.17
C VAL A 192 -19.63 1.61 17.68
N LEU A 193 -19.11 0.69 16.87
CA LEU A 193 -19.03 0.90 15.42
C LEU A 193 -20.40 1.14 14.78
N GLY A 194 -21.42 0.39 15.22
CA GLY A 194 -22.80 0.59 14.78
C GLY A 194 -23.40 1.92 15.22
N GLU A 195 -23.10 2.38 16.43
CA GLU A 195 -23.56 3.66 16.95
C GLU A 195 -22.94 4.85 16.23
N VAL A 196 -21.62 4.82 16.03
CA VAL A 196 -20.89 5.83 15.24
C VAL A 196 -21.42 5.83 13.80
N ALA A 197 -21.56 4.66 13.17
CA ALA A 197 -22.09 4.56 11.82
C ALA A 197 -23.49 5.20 11.71
N ARG A 198 -24.39 4.90 12.65
CA ARG A 198 -25.74 5.45 12.69
C ARG A 198 -25.74 6.97 12.92
N ARG A 199 -24.91 7.47 13.85
CA ARG A 199 -24.85 8.90 14.22
C ARG A 199 -24.45 9.77 13.03
N TYR A 200 -23.47 9.33 12.26
CA TYR A 200 -22.94 10.07 11.12
C TYR A 200 -23.52 9.60 9.77
N ASP A 201 -24.56 8.73 9.79
CA ASP A 201 -25.22 8.10 8.64
C ASP A 201 -24.23 7.38 7.68
N LEU A 202 -23.15 6.80 8.19
CA LEU A 202 -22.07 6.21 7.40
C LEU A 202 -22.51 4.91 6.71
N TYR A 203 -22.10 4.75 5.44
CA TYR A 203 -22.22 3.46 4.75
C TYR A 203 -21.23 2.46 5.37
N THR A 204 -21.67 1.25 5.66
CA THR A 204 -20.89 0.23 6.36
C THR A 204 -20.67 -1.01 5.51
N LYS A 205 -19.44 -1.55 5.55
CA LYS A 205 -19.07 -2.74 4.77
C LYS A 205 -17.99 -3.56 5.46
N ILE A 206 -18.22 -4.87 5.55
CA ILE A 206 -17.19 -5.84 5.94
C ILE A 206 -16.21 -6.03 4.77
N THR A 207 -14.92 -5.95 5.06
CA THR A 207 -13.84 -6.07 4.07
C THR A 207 -13.22 -7.47 4.05
N GLY A 208 -12.53 -7.79 2.96
CA GLY A 208 -11.75 -9.03 2.85
C GLY A 208 -10.57 -9.14 3.82
N GLY A 209 -10.23 -8.06 4.54
CA GLY A 209 -9.21 -8.04 5.59
C GLY A 209 -9.77 -8.21 7.00
N GLN A 210 -11.01 -8.69 7.13
CA GLN A 210 -11.71 -8.84 8.42
C GLN A 210 -11.85 -7.53 9.19
N ARG A 211 -12.12 -6.44 8.46
CA ARG A 211 -12.40 -5.12 9.04
C ARG A 211 -13.77 -4.60 8.65
N ILE A 212 -14.22 -3.55 9.34
CA ILE A 212 -15.44 -2.81 9.01
C ILE A 212 -15.02 -1.43 8.53
N ASP A 213 -15.38 -1.11 7.28
CA ASP A 213 -15.17 0.20 6.71
C ASP A 213 -16.43 1.05 6.88
N LEU A 214 -16.25 2.31 7.27
CA LEU A 214 -17.29 3.33 7.38
C LEU A 214 -17.05 4.41 6.31
N PHE A 215 -18.03 4.68 5.44
CA PHE A 215 -17.86 5.57 4.29
C PHE A 215 -18.81 6.78 4.32
N GLY A 216 -18.34 7.90 3.76
CA GLY A 216 -19.12 9.11 3.58
C GLY A 216 -18.91 10.15 4.68
N ALA A 217 -17.90 9.99 5.54
CA ALA A 217 -17.58 11.01 6.52
C ALA A 217 -17.14 12.29 5.81
N GLN A 218 -17.67 13.43 6.22
CA GLN A 218 -17.16 14.72 5.74
C GLN A 218 -15.86 15.07 6.48
N LEU A 219 -15.05 15.94 5.87
CA LEU A 219 -13.73 16.30 6.41
C LEU A 219 -13.80 16.76 7.88
N HIS A 220 -14.74 17.66 8.20
CA HIS A 220 -14.95 18.19 9.55
C HIS A 220 -15.46 17.17 10.56
N GLN A 221 -16.02 16.05 10.11
CA GLN A 221 -16.50 15.00 11.00
C GLN A 221 -15.38 14.06 11.46
N LEU A 222 -14.24 14.02 10.75
CA LEU A 222 -13.19 13.05 11.03
C LEU A 222 -12.65 13.15 12.48
N PRO A 223 -12.33 14.34 13.03
CA PRO A 223 -11.87 14.45 14.41
C PRO A 223 -12.88 13.90 15.42
N ASP A 224 -14.15 14.25 15.30
CA ASP A 224 -15.19 13.81 16.24
C ASP A 224 -15.41 12.30 16.17
N ILE A 225 -15.49 11.74 14.95
CA ILE A 225 -15.62 10.30 14.73
C ILE A 225 -14.43 9.55 15.38
N TRP A 226 -13.21 10.03 15.16
CA TRP A 226 -12.02 9.39 15.74
C TRP A 226 -11.92 9.56 17.25
N ALA A 227 -12.38 10.68 17.81
CA ALA A 227 -12.44 10.86 19.25
C ALA A 227 -13.34 9.81 19.92
N GLU A 228 -14.53 9.54 19.36
CA GLU A 228 -15.43 8.49 19.85
C GLU A 228 -14.81 7.09 19.75
N LEU A 229 -14.21 6.78 18.60
CA LEU A 229 -13.59 5.48 18.36
C LEU A 229 -12.39 5.23 19.29
N ILE A 230 -11.53 6.24 19.48
CA ILE A 230 -10.37 6.15 20.37
C ILE A 230 -10.82 6.03 21.83
N ALA A 231 -11.87 6.75 22.25
CA ALA A 231 -12.45 6.60 23.58
C ALA A 231 -12.97 5.17 23.84
N ALA A 232 -13.43 4.47 22.79
CA ALA A 232 -13.80 3.05 22.84
C ALA A 232 -12.61 2.07 22.67
N GLY A 233 -11.38 2.58 22.63
CA GLY A 233 -10.16 1.77 22.54
C GLY A 233 -9.83 1.25 21.15
N PHE A 234 -10.28 1.93 20.09
CA PHE A 234 -9.79 1.68 18.73
C PHE A 234 -8.51 2.48 18.44
N GLU A 235 -7.73 1.96 17.49
CA GLU A 235 -6.61 2.66 16.85
C GLU A 235 -6.91 2.84 15.35
N THR A 236 -6.15 3.71 14.67
CA THR A 236 -6.26 3.82 13.22
C THR A 236 -5.80 2.56 12.50
N GLY A 237 -6.63 2.09 11.57
CA GLY A 237 -6.33 0.94 10.72
C GLY A 237 -5.31 1.25 9.61
N HIS A 238 -4.92 2.52 9.42
CA HIS A 238 -4.06 2.98 8.31
C HIS A 238 -4.54 2.51 6.93
N ALA A 239 -5.85 2.43 6.73
CA ALA A 239 -6.44 2.03 5.46
C ALA A 239 -6.22 3.07 4.34
N TYR A 240 -5.61 4.21 4.64
CA TYR A 240 -5.26 5.27 3.69
C TYR A 240 -3.82 5.16 3.18
N GLY A 241 -2.89 4.84 4.07
CA GLY A 241 -1.46 4.86 3.78
C GLY A 241 -0.90 3.71 2.94
N LYS A 242 0.31 3.88 2.42
CA LYS A 242 1.15 2.76 1.94
C LYS A 242 1.87 2.11 3.13
N SER A 243 1.10 1.32 3.88
CA SER A 243 1.51 0.71 5.14
C SER A 243 0.98 -0.72 5.29
N LEU A 244 1.25 -1.38 6.43
CA LEU A 244 0.53 -2.60 6.81
C LEU A 244 -0.97 -2.32 6.88
N ARG A 245 -1.74 -3.02 6.04
CA ARG A 245 -3.20 -2.85 5.95
C ARG A 245 -4.00 -3.78 6.83
N THR A 246 -3.57 -5.01 7.06
CA THR A 246 -4.32 -6.03 7.81
C THR A 246 -3.44 -7.26 7.97
N VAL A 247 -3.60 -7.95 9.11
CA VAL A 247 -3.19 -9.34 9.27
C VAL A 247 -4.47 -10.18 9.37
N LYS A 248 -4.84 -10.84 8.27
CA LYS A 248 -6.03 -11.71 8.25
C LYS A 248 -5.70 -12.99 9.01
N SER A 249 -6.57 -13.45 9.90
CA SER A 249 -6.39 -14.71 10.62
C SER A 249 -7.55 -15.69 10.36
N CYS A 250 -7.34 -16.97 10.61
CA CYS A 250 -8.45 -17.87 10.91
C CYS A 250 -8.55 -18.06 12.43
N VAL A 251 -9.63 -18.70 12.89
CA VAL A 251 -9.89 -18.92 14.33
C VAL A 251 -8.92 -19.89 15.01
N GLY A 252 -7.95 -20.46 14.28
CA GLY A 252 -6.84 -21.25 14.83
C GLY A 252 -7.27 -22.49 15.63
N SER A 253 -6.35 -22.99 16.45
CA SER A 253 -6.62 -24.04 17.45
C SER A 253 -7.54 -23.59 18.59
N SER A 254 -7.78 -22.28 18.71
CA SER A 254 -8.69 -21.71 19.72
C SER A 254 -10.14 -22.16 19.52
N TRP A 255 -10.57 -22.39 18.28
CA TRP A 255 -11.95 -22.82 17.97
C TRP A 255 -12.06 -23.94 16.93
N CYS A 256 -11.17 -23.96 15.93
CA CYS A 256 -11.30 -24.90 14.83
C CYS A 256 -10.76 -26.28 15.23
N ARG A 257 -11.57 -27.33 15.05
CA ARG A 257 -11.14 -28.74 15.27
C ARG A 257 -9.93 -29.19 14.44
N TYR A 258 -9.57 -28.43 13.41
CA TYR A 258 -8.42 -28.68 12.53
C TYR A 258 -7.28 -27.68 12.76
N GLY A 259 -7.44 -26.74 13.70
CA GLY A 259 -6.40 -25.79 14.04
C GLY A 259 -5.23 -26.53 14.69
N VAL A 260 -4.04 -26.38 14.11
CA VAL A 260 -2.79 -26.95 14.60
C VAL A 260 -2.15 -26.01 15.61
N GLN A 261 -2.15 -24.70 15.31
CA GLN A 261 -1.64 -23.66 16.22
C GLN A 261 -2.59 -22.47 16.31
N ASP A 262 -2.33 -21.61 17.31
CA ASP A 262 -3.11 -20.40 17.55
C ASP A 262 -2.71 -19.29 16.56
N SER A 263 -3.39 -19.29 15.41
CA SER A 263 -3.21 -18.24 14.41
C SER A 263 -3.74 -16.88 14.82
N VAL A 264 -4.64 -16.80 15.80
CA VAL A 264 -5.22 -15.52 16.23
C VAL A 264 -4.17 -14.77 17.05
N SER A 265 -3.57 -15.41 18.05
CA SER A 265 -2.50 -14.81 18.85
C SER A 265 -1.31 -14.40 17.99
N MET A 266 -0.89 -15.24 17.05
CA MET A 266 0.18 -14.89 16.10
C MET A 266 -0.22 -13.71 15.19
N ALA A 267 -1.45 -13.67 14.69
CA ALA A 267 -1.91 -12.53 13.89
C ALA A 267 -1.95 -11.22 14.67
N LEU A 268 -2.40 -11.25 15.93
CA LEU A 268 -2.40 -10.10 16.83
C LEU A 268 -0.97 -9.61 17.09
N LEU A 269 -0.03 -10.53 17.34
CA LEU A 269 1.38 -10.21 17.53
C LEU A 269 1.98 -9.52 16.31
N LEU A 270 1.79 -10.09 15.11
CA LEU A 270 2.31 -9.49 13.87
C LEU A 270 1.63 -8.16 13.56
N GLU A 271 0.32 -8.04 13.77
CA GLU A 271 -0.40 -6.80 13.47
C GLU A 271 0.02 -5.65 14.40
N ASN A 272 0.26 -5.96 15.69
CA ASN A 272 0.74 -4.99 16.68
C ASN A 272 2.22 -4.67 16.53
N ARG A 273 3.05 -5.59 16.03
CA ARG A 273 4.45 -5.30 15.74
C ARG A 273 4.59 -4.37 14.55
N TYR A 274 3.89 -4.63 13.44
CA TYR A 274 4.09 -3.92 12.18
C TYR A 274 3.07 -2.79 11.94
N LYS A 275 2.26 -2.41 12.94
CA LYS A 275 1.37 -1.26 12.81
C LYS A 275 2.19 0.02 12.62
N GLY A 276 1.71 0.91 11.75
CA GLY A 276 2.40 2.15 11.40
C GLY A 276 3.56 1.99 10.41
N LEU A 277 4.05 0.78 10.14
CA LEU A 277 5.13 0.55 9.17
C LEU A 277 4.74 1.10 7.79
N ARG A 278 5.39 2.18 7.36
CA ARG A 278 5.30 2.71 6.00
C ARG A 278 6.25 1.95 5.08
N ALA A 279 5.87 1.81 3.82
CA ALA A 279 6.58 1.01 2.84
C ALA A 279 6.38 1.56 1.43
N PRO A 280 7.20 1.16 0.43
CA PRO A 280 7.04 1.59 -0.95
C PRO A 280 5.62 1.37 -1.49
N HIS A 281 4.94 0.31 -1.01
CA HIS A 281 3.52 0.09 -1.26
C HIS A 281 2.84 -0.57 -0.04
N LYS A 282 1.50 -0.60 -0.05
CA LYS A 282 0.68 -1.30 0.96
C LYS A 282 1.05 -2.79 1.06
N ILE A 283 1.10 -3.31 2.29
CA ILE A 283 1.46 -4.69 2.61
C ILE A 283 0.28 -5.35 3.35
N LYS A 284 0.03 -6.63 3.08
CA LYS A 284 -1.00 -7.43 3.76
C LYS A 284 -0.41 -8.74 4.22
N PHE A 285 -0.88 -9.22 5.36
CA PHE A 285 -0.45 -10.50 5.92
C PHE A 285 -1.64 -11.46 6.03
N GLY A 286 -1.34 -12.75 6.13
CA GLY A 286 -2.33 -13.77 6.45
C GLY A 286 -1.71 -14.84 7.35
N VAL A 287 -2.40 -15.22 8.42
CA VAL A 287 -1.97 -16.25 9.37
C VAL A 287 -3.02 -17.35 9.44
N SER A 288 -2.67 -18.54 8.97
CA SER A 288 -3.54 -19.71 8.99
C SER A 288 -3.05 -20.72 10.03
N GLY A 289 -3.95 -21.13 10.93
CA GLY A 289 -3.65 -22.13 11.96
C GLY A 289 -3.49 -23.56 11.44
N CYS A 290 -3.63 -23.81 10.13
CA CYS A 290 -3.30 -25.07 9.46
C CYS A 290 -3.26 -24.91 7.94
N THR A 291 -2.90 -25.98 7.23
CA THR A 291 -2.78 -26.04 5.75
C THR A 291 -4.08 -25.86 4.98
N ARG A 292 -5.24 -25.83 5.66
CA ARG A 292 -6.53 -25.46 5.03
C ARG A 292 -6.63 -23.99 4.66
N GLU A 293 -5.70 -23.17 5.16
CA GLU A 293 -5.37 -21.87 4.56
C GLU A 293 -6.52 -20.85 4.55
N CYS A 294 -7.44 -20.91 5.53
CA CYS A 294 -8.63 -20.03 5.53
C CYS A 294 -8.31 -18.52 5.57
N ALA A 295 -7.09 -18.12 5.94
CA ALA A 295 -6.64 -16.74 5.93
C ALA A 295 -6.08 -16.27 4.56
N GLU A 296 -6.07 -17.13 3.53
CA GLU A 296 -5.51 -16.82 2.21
C GLU A 296 -4.05 -16.31 2.29
N ALA A 297 -3.28 -16.79 3.28
CA ALA A 297 -1.87 -16.49 3.53
C ALA A 297 -0.98 -16.54 2.28
N GLN A 298 -1.16 -17.51 1.38
CA GLN A 298 -0.41 -17.64 0.13
C GLN A 298 -0.81 -16.60 -0.93
N SER A 299 -1.77 -15.71 -0.65
CA SER A 299 -2.12 -14.56 -1.52
C SER A 299 -1.67 -13.21 -0.96
N LYS A 300 -0.90 -13.22 0.13
CA LYS A 300 -0.49 -12.03 0.87
C LYS A 300 1.00 -11.77 0.71
N ASP A 301 1.41 -10.54 1.00
CA ASP A 301 2.82 -10.14 0.90
C ASP A 301 3.68 -10.93 1.92
N VAL A 302 3.08 -11.27 3.08
CA VAL A 302 3.61 -12.21 4.08
C VAL A 302 2.52 -13.22 4.46
N GLY A 303 2.77 -14.50 4.25
CA GLY A 303 1.88 -15.60 4.62
C GLY A 303 2.51 -16.47 5.70
N VAL A 304 1.74 -16.81 6.73
CA VAL A 304 2.18 -17.66 7.84
C VAL A 304 1.21 -18.82 7.95
N ILE A 305 1.70 -20.06 7.87
CA ILE A 305 0.87 -21.26 7.93
C ILE A 305 1.44 -22.21 8.97
N ALA A 306 0.61 -22.60 9.93
CA ALA A 306 1.01 -23.53 10.99
C ALA A 306 1.23 -24.95 10.45
N THR A 307 2.27 -25.59 10.98
CA THR A 307 2.53 -27.03 10.92
C THR A 307 2.62 -27.59 12.35
N ASP A 308 2.75 -28.91 12.46
CA ASP A 308 3.02 -29.58 13.74
C ASP A 308 4.43 -29.30 14.30
N LYS A 309 5.33 -28.75 13.47
CA LYS A 309 6.72 -28.43 13.81
C LYS A 309 7.00 -26.95 14.03
N GLY A 310 6.08 -26.06 13.67
CA GLY A 310 6.28 -24.62 13.73
C GLY A 310 5.50 -23.89 12.65
N TRP A 311 6.08 -22.84 12.08
CA TRP A 311 5.47 -22.01 11.07
C TRP A 311 6.19 -22.12 9.72
N ASN A 312 5.42 -22.30 8.66
CA ASN A 312 5.89 -22.07 7.31
C ASN A 312 5.66 -20.60 6.95
N LEU A 313 6.72 -19.92 6.55
CA LEU A 313 6.72 -18.54 6.09
C LEU A 313 6.69 -18.50 4.56
N TYR A 314 5.73 -17.77 4.01
CA TYR A 314 5.59 -17.49 2.59
C TYR A 314 5.74 -15.98 2.35
N VAL A 315 6.35 -15.57 1.24
CA VAL A 315 6.58 -14.16 0.94
C VAL A 315 6.24 -13.78 -0.50
N ALA A 316 6.06 -12.48 -0.74
CA ALA A 316 5.91 -11.88 -2.07
C ALA A 316 4.66 -12.34 -2.85
N GLY A 317 3.56 -12.67 -2.14
CA GLY A 317 2.25 -12.87 -2.74
C GLY A 317 1.45 -11.58 -2.84
N ASN A 318 0.45 -11.55 -3.72
CA ASN A 318 -0.52 -10.47 -3.71
C ASN A 318 -1.83 -10.87 -4.40
N GLY A 319 -2.95 -10.36 -3.86
CA GLY A 319 -4.15 -10.12 -4.65
C GLY A 319 -4.04 -8.84 -5.50
N GLY A 320 -4.93 -8.67 -6.47
CA GLY A 320 -5.06 -7.46 -7.28
C GLY A 320 -5.15 -7.76 -8.78
N MET A 321 -4.73 -6.78 -9.60
CA MET A 321 -4.83 -6.84 -11.07
C MET A 321 -4.00 -7.97 -11.68
N ARG A 322 -2.85 -8.28 -11.06
CA ARG A 322 -2.06 -9.47 -11.33
C ARG A 322 -1.92 -10.25 -10.04
N PRO A 323 -2.81 -11.20 -9.76
CA PRO A 323 -2.68 -12.04 -8.58
C PRO A 323 -1.41 -12.89 -8.70
N ARG A 324 -0.72 -13.08 -7.59
CA ARG A 324 0.48 -13.90 -7.49
C ARG A 324 0.46 -14.67 -6.18
N HIS A 325 0.74 -15.96 -6.25
CA HIS A 325 0.96 -16.75 -5.04
C HIS A 325 2.29 -16.38 -4.39
N ALA A 326 2.29 -16.32 -3.06
CA ALA A 326 3.49 -16.19 -2.26
C ALA A 326 4.33 -17.46 -2.40
N GLU A 327 5.65 -17.30 -2.37
CA GLU A 327 6.61 -18.41 -2.46
C GLU A 327 6.99 -18.87 -1.06
N LEU A 328 7.14 -20.18 -0.87
CA LEU A 328 7.62 -20.75 0.41
C LEU A 328 9.05 -20.27 0.68
N PHE A 329 9.25 -19.58 1.80
CA PHE A 329 10.48 -18.90 2.14
C PHE A 329 11.30 -19.66 3.19
N ALA A 330 10.63 -20.16 4.22
CA ALA A 330 11.24 -20.97 5.28
C ALA A 330 10.16 -21.84 5.95
N ILE A 331 10.58 -22.94 6.57
CA ILE A 331 9.69 -23.95 7.18
C ILE A 331 10.06 -24.18 8.64
N ASP A 332 9.12 -24.77 9.38
CA ASP A 332 9.34 -25.28 10.75
C ASP A 332 9.94 -24.22 11.71
N LEU A 333 9.52 -22.96 11.54
CA LEU A 333 10.02 -21.84 12.34
C LEU A 333 9.34 -21.77 13.70
N ASP A 334 10.11 -21.47 14.74
CA ASP A 334 9.56 -20.97 16.00
C ASP A 334 9.12 -19.50 15.87
N ASP A 335 8.33 -19.01 16.84
CA ASP A 335 7.77 -17.65 16.84
C ASP A 335 8.85 -16.55 16.73
N ARG A 336 9.99 -16.71 17.43
CA ARG A 336 11.05 -15.71 17.45
C ARG A 336 11.75 -15.67 16.10
N THR A 337 12.10 -16.82 15.55
CA THR A 337 12.76 -16.92 14.24
C THR A 337 11.84 -16.42 13.13
N LEU A 338 10.54 -16.74 13.19
CA LEU A 338 9.53 -16.22 12.27
C LEU A 338 9.52 -14.68 12.23
N VAL A 339 9.43 -14.04 13.40
CA VAL A 339 9.40 -12.57 13.50
C VAL A 339 10.68 -11.95 12.94
N ARG A 340 11.86 -12.50 13.27
CA ARG A 340 13.14 -12.00 12.75
C ARG A 340 13.22 -12.05 11.23
N LEU A 341 12.80 -13.17 10.62
CA LEU A 341 12.80 -13.30 9.16
C LEU A 341 11.82 -12.33 8.50
N ILE A 342 10.66 -12.07 9.11
CA ILE A 342 9.70 -11.07 8.62
C ILE A 342 10.30 -9.65 8.74
N ASP A 343 10.94 -9.31 9.86
CA ASP A 343 11.60 -8.01 10.07
C ASP A 343 12.62 -7.73 8.95
N ARG A 344 13.53 -8.70 8.73
CA ARG A 344 14.57 -8.64 7.70
C ARG A 344 13.96 -8.51 6.31
N PHE A 345 12.98 -9.37 5.97
CA PHE A 345 12.31 -9.34 4.67
C PHE A 345 11.69 -7.96 4.38
N LEU A 346 10.94 -7.40 5.34
CA LEU A 346 10.26 -6.13 5.17
C LEU A 346 11.25 -4.97 5.06
N MET A 347 12.26 -4.92 5.94
CA MET A 347 13.27 -3.85 5.90
C MET A 347 14.11 -3.91 4.63
N PHE A 348 14.43 -5.11 4.15
CA PHE A 348 15.16 -5.28 2.90
C PHE A 348 14.32 -4.87 1.69
N TYR A 349 13.03 -5.25 1.66
CA TYR A 349 12.07 -4.77 0.66
C TYR A 349 11.94 -3.23 0.68
N ILE A 350 11.78 -2.64 1.86
CA ILE A 350 11.68 -1.18 2.03
C ILE A 350 12.94 -0.46 1.54
N ARG A 351 14.11 -1.04 1.80
CA ARG A 351 15.41 -0.52 1.39
C ARG A 351 15.61 -0.55 -0.13
N THR A 352 15.15 -1.60 -0.80
CA THR A 352 15.57 -1.90 -2.18
C THR A 352 14.48 -1.74 -3.23
N ALA A 353 13.20 -1.76 -2.88
CA ALA A 353 12.12 -1.63 -3.85
C ALA A 353 11.97 -0.22 -4.43
N ASP A 354 11.46 -0.12 -5.64
CA ASP A 354 11.13 1.14 -6.29
C ASP A 354 9.80 1.72 -5.77
N ARG A 355 9.49 2.98 -6.11
CA ARG A 355 8.26 3.66 -5.69
C ARG A 355 7.02 2.89 -6.12
N LEU A 356 6.07 2.72 -5.22
CA LEU A 356 4.80 2.04 -5.48
C LEU A 356 4.94 0.59 -5.99
N GLN A 357 6.12 -0.03 -5.83
CA GLN A 357 6.36 -1.41 -6.23
C GLN A 357 5.84 -2.37 -5.17
N ARG A 358 5.06 -3.39 -5.57
CA ARG A 358 4.60 -4.46 -4.66
C ARG A 358 5.74 -5.44 -4.37
N THR A 359 5.67 -6.13 -3.22
CA THR A 359 6.62 -7.19 -2.84
C THR A 359 6.76 -8.26 -3.93
N SER A 360 5.66 -8.65 -4.59
CA SER A 360 5.66 -9.57 -5.72
C SER A 360 6.49 -9.09 -6.91
N THR A 361 6.18 -7.90 -7.42
CA THR A 361 6.90 -7.30 -8.56
C THR A 361 8.35 -6.92 -8.21
N TRP A 362 8.61 -6.62 -6.93
CA TRP A 362 9.97 -6.40 -6.42
C TRP A 362 10.76 -7.71 -6.44
N ARG A 363 10.19 -8.78 -5.88
CA ARG A 363 10.78 -10.11 -5.92
C ARG A 363 11.08 -10.56 -7.35
N GLU A 364 10.19 -10.30 -8.31
CA GLU A 364 10.43 -10.61 -9.73
C GLU A 364 11.60 -9.83 -10.33
N SER A 365 11.87 -8.61 -9.85
CA SER A 365 12.99 -7.80 -10.33
C SER A 365 14.34 -8.13 -9.70
N LEU A 366 14.38 -8.99 -8.67
CA LEU A 366 15.64 -9.40 -8.03
C LEU A 366 16.38 -10.42 -8.88
N GLU A 367 17.62 -10.10 -9.24
CA GLU A 367 18.56 -11.06 -9.84
C GLU A 367 18.81 -12.23 -8.87
N GLY A 368 18.82 -13.46 -9.39
CA GLY A 368 18.90 -14.68 -8.56
C GLY A 368 17.62 -15.04 -7.78
N GLY A 369 16.64 -14.13 -7.77
CA GLY A 369 15.29 -14.38 -7.29
C GLY A 369 15.18 -14.82 -5.83
N LEU A 370 14.38 -15.86 -5.56
CA LEU A 370 14.01 -16.26 -4.19
C LEU A 370 15.21 -16.87 -3.49
N ALA A 371 16.00 -17.67 -4.21
CA ALA A 371 17.20 -18.31 -3.68
C ALA A 371 18.21 -17.25 -3.22
N TRP A 372 18.42 -16.20 -4.01
CA TRP A 372 19.26 -15.08 -3.58
C TRP A 372 18.67 -14.36 -2.37
N LEU A 373 17.36 -14.09 -2.37
CA LEU A 373 16.69 -13.47 -1.22
C LEU A 373 16.83 -14.31 0.06
N GLN A 374 16.76 -15.64 -0.04
CA GLN A 374 17.00 -16.55 1.08
C GLN A 374 18.44 -16.45 1.59
N GLN A 375 19.43 -16.40 0.69
CA GLN A 375 20.84 -16.21 1.10
C GLN A 375 21.04 -14.90 1.87
N VAL A 376 20.43 -13.81 1.41
CA VAL A 376 20.57 -12.50 2.06
C VAL A 376 19.87 -12.45 3.42
N ILE A 377 18.67 -13.03 3.53
CA ILE A 377 17.79 -12.84 4.69
C ILE A 377 17.92 -13.95 5.73
N ILE A 378 18.09 -15.20 5.28
CA ILE A 378 18.20 -16.38 6.15
C ILE A 378 19.66 -16.62 6.50
N ASP A 379 20.51 -16.75 5.48
CA ASP A 379 21.94 -17.08 5.65
C ASP A 379 22.80 -15.85 5.97
N ASP A 380 22.20 -14.65 5.97
CA ASP A 380 22.85 -13.37 6.21
C ASP A 380 24.12 -13.15 5.38
N SER A 381 24.08 -13.52 4.10
CA SER A 381 25.24 -13.51 3.21
C SER A 381 25.88 -12.12 3.01
N LEU A 382 25.14 -11.05 3.34
CA LEU A 382 25.59 -9.66 3.28
C LEU A 382 25.90 -9.05 4.66
N GLY A 383 25.71 -9.79 5.77
CA GLY A 383 25.92 -9.28 7.12
C GLY A 383 24.98 -8.13 7.52
N LEU A 384 23.73 -8.17 7.06
CA LEU A 384 22.73 -7.11 7.24
C LEU A 384 21.69 -7.44 8.32
N ALA A 385 21.62 -8.68 8.79
CA ALA A 385 20.55 -9.16 9.68
C ALA A 385 20.34 -8.26 10.90
N ASP A 386 21.39 -7.98 11.67
CA ASP A 386 21.30 -7.18 12.89
C ASP A 386 20.89 -5.73 12.60
N GLU A 387 21.37 -5.16 11.49
CA GLU A 387 21.01 -3.81 11.05
C GLU A 387 19.52 -3.72 10.68
N LEU A 388 19.02 -4.70 9.92
CA LEU A 388 17.62 -4.75 9.50
C LEU A 388 16.68 -4.98 10.70
N GLU A 389 17.05 -5.87 11.63
CA GLU A 389 16.30 -6.11 12.87
C GLU A 389 16.26 -4.85 13.75
N ALA A 390 17.38 -4.15 13.92
CA ALA A 390 17.44 -2.90 14.67
C ALA A 390 16.62 -1.79 14.01
N GLN A 391 16.64 -1.67 12.68
CA GLN A 391 15.83 -0.71 11.94
C GLN A 391 14.33 -0.97 12.13
N MET A 392 13.89 -2.23 12.09
CA MET A 392 12.51 -2.57 12.38
C MET A 392 12.15 -2.24 13.83
N GLN A 393 13.01 -2.58 14.78
CA GLN A 393 12.75 -2.32 16.20
C GLN A 393 12.58 -0.82 16.48
N GLN A 394 13.39 0.04 15.84
CA GLN A 394 13.21 1.49 15.93
C GLN A 394 11.83 1.95 15.46
N VAL A 395 11.30 1.38 14.37
CA VAL A 395 9.94 1.70 13.88
C VAL A 395 8.89 1.26 14.90
N VAL A 396 9.03 0.05 15.45
CA VAL A 396 8.14 -0.52 16.47
C VAL A 396 8.10 0.37 17.72
N ASP A 397 9.27 0.75 18.23
CA ASP A 397 9.40 1.53 19.48
C ASP A 397 8.84 2.95 19.35
N ARG A 398 8.85 3.51 18.14
CA ARG A 398 8.36 4.88 17.85
C ARG A 398 6.88 4.95 17.49
N TYR A 399 6.20 3.81 17.38
CA TYR A 399 4.81 3.82 16.92
C TYR A 399 3.90 4.63 17.86
N GLU A 400 3.18 5.60 17.28
CA GLU A 400 2.05 6.28 17.91
C GLU A 400 0.84 6.23 16.95
N CYS A 401 -0.37 6.07 17.49
CA CYS A 401 -1.60 6.16 16.70
C CYS A 401 -1.78 7.60 16.17
N GLU A 402 -1.73 7.77 14.84
CA GLU A 402 -1.74 9.08 14.18
C GLU A 402 -2.95 9.95 14.56
N TRP A 403 -4.15 9.36 14.68
CA TRP A 403 -5.34 10.09 15.13
C TRP A 403 -5.32 10.43 16.63
N ALA A 404 -4.74 9.56 17.46
CA ALA A 404 -4.59 9.86 18.88
C ALA A 404 -3.58 10.99 19.10
N ASN A 405 -2.53 11.06 18.28
CA ASN A 405 -1.59 12.17 18.23
C ASN A 405 -2.29 13.47 17.77
N ALA A 406 -3.02 13.43 16.65
CA ALA A 406 -3.68 14.61 16.09
C ALA A 406 -4.73 15.22 17.03
N LEU A 407 -5.51 14.40 17.73
CA LEU A 407 -6.55 14.88 18.66
C LEU A 407 -6.00 15.62 19.88
N LYS A 408 -4.72 15.45 20.22
CA LYS A 408 -4.06 16.17 21.33
C LYS A 408 -3.62 17.58 20.95
N ASP A 409 -3.64 17.93 19.66
CA ASP A 409 -3.08 19.18 19.15
C ASP A 409 -4.13 19.96 18.32
N PRO A 410 -4.71 21.04 18.88
CA PRO A 410 -5.67 21.88 18.18
C PRO A 410 -5.15 22.47 16.85
N GLU A 411 -3.85 22.68 16.68
CA GLU A 411 -3.27 23.17 15.43
C GLU A 411 -3.33 22.12 14.32
N LYS A 412 -3.09 20.83 14.66
CA LYS A 412 -3.29 19.72 13.72
C LYS A 412 -4.76 19.62 13.29
N LEU A 413 -5.69 19.89 14.20
CA LEU A 413 -7.14 19.80 13.94
C LEU A 413 -7.69 20.87 12.99
N LYS A 414 -7.02 22.03 12.87
CA LYS A 414 -7.44 23.10 11.94
C LYS A 414 -7.49 22.64 10.48
N ARG A 415 -6.71 21.62 10.11
CA ARG A 415 -6.68 21.04 8.75
C ARG A 415 -7.94 20.28 8.38
N PHE A 416 -8.74 19.86 9.35
CA PHE A 416 -9.96 19.08 9.10
C PHE A 416 -11.21 19.97 8.93
N ARG A 417 -11.07 21.29 8.75
CA ARG A 417 -12.22 22.15 8.52
C ARG A 417 -12.60 22.17 7.03
N THR A 418 -13.89 22.12 6.73
CA THR A 418 -14.39 22.29 5.36
C THR A 418 -14.18 23.72 4.86
N PHE A 419 -14.48 24.72 5.70
CA PHE A 419 -14.28 26.13 5.40
C PHE A 419 -13.53 26.80 6.55
N VAL A 420 -12.72 27.82 6.23
CA VAL A 420 -11.95 28.57 7.25
C VAL A 420 -12.88 29.39 8.15
N ASN A 421 -13.94 29.96 7.56
CA ASN A 421 -14.81 30.95 8.20
C ASN A 421 -16.24 30.44 8.44
N ASP A 422 -16.51 29.16 8.18
CA ASP A 422 -17.86 28.60 8.22
C ASP A 422 -17.83 27.16 8.76
N GLN A 423 -18.84 26.80 9.55
CA GLN A 423 -19.00 25.49 10.17
C GLN A 423 -19.97 24.59 9.41
N ARG A 424 -20.59 25.09 8.33
CA ARG A 424 -21.52 24.29 7.55
C ARG A 424 -20.83 23.11 6.86
N ALA A 425 -21.63 22.08 6.61
CA ALA A 425 -21.27 20.99 5.72
C ALA A 425 -20.99 21.50 4.30
N ASP A 426 -20.19 20.73 3.55
CA ASP A 426 -19.94 21.04 2.15
C ASP A 426 -21.24 20.89 1.34
N PRO A 427 -21.77 21.98 0.75
CA PRO A 427 -23.03 21.94 0.02
C PRO A 427 -22.97 21.11 -1.27
N ASP A 428 -21.77 20.84 -1.80
CA ASP A 428 -21.59 20.06 -3.03
C ASP A 428 -21.57 18.53 -2.76
N ILE A 429 -21.56 18.13 -1.48
CA ILE A 429 -21.60 16.73 -1.07
C ILE A 429 -23.04 16.23 -1.03
N HIS A 430 -23.44 15.52 -2.08
CA HIS A 430 -24.77 14.92 -2.19
C HIS A 430 -24.73 13.40 -2.04
N PHE A 431 -25.74 12.87 -1.35
CA PHE A 431 -25.97 11.45 -1.15
C PHE A 431 -27.36 11.04 -1.61
N VAL A 432 -27.49 9.77 -2.01
CA VAL A 432 -28.78 9.11 -2.25
C VAL A 432 -28.83 7.77 -1.51
N LYS A 433 -30.02 7.29 -1.17
CA LYS A 433 -30.19 5.98 -0.52
C LYS A 433 -30.35 4.87 -1.55
N GLU A 434 -29.57 3.82 -1.42
CA GLU A 434 -29.62 2.62 -2.26
C GLU A 434 -29.30 1.38 -1.41
N ARG A 435 -30.11 0.32 -1.53
CA ARG A 435 -29.99 -0.90 -0.69
C ARG A 435 -29.98 -0.60 0.82
N GLY A 436 -30.78 0.37 1.25
CA GLY A 436 -30.92 0.74 2.67
C GLY A 436 -29.74 1.52 3.27
N GLN A 437 -28.74 1.91 2.48
CA GLN A 437 -27.61 2.72 2.94
C GLN A 437 -27.40 3.93 2.03
N ARG A 438 -26.68 4.95 2.51
CA ARG A 438 -26.30 6.09 1.66
C ARG A 438 -25.19 5.73 0.67
N ARG A 439 -25.15 6.40 -0.47
CA ARG A 439 -24.02 6.41 -1.41
C ARG A 439 -23.87 7.79 -2.05
N PRO A 440 -22.68 8.13 -2.58
CA PRO A 440 -22.52 9.34 -3.40
C PRO A 440 -23.56 9.38 -4.53
N ALA A 441 -24.15 10.55 -4.76
CA ALA A 441 -24.98 10.81 -5.92
C ALA A 441 -24.15 10.68 -7.21
N ARG A 442 -24.75 10.10 -8.25
CA ARG A 442 -24.15 10.02 -9.60
C ARG A 442 -24.39 11.33 -10.34
N SER A 443 -23.61 11.61 -11.37
CA SER A 443 -23.72 12.86 -12.14
C SER A 443 -25.12 13.12 -12.70
N ASN A 444 -25.86 12.07 -13.10
CA ASN A 444 -27.24 12.19 -13.60
C ASN A 444 -28.30 12.37 -12.48
N GLU A 445 -27.93 12.15 -11.23
CA GLU A 445 -28.81 12.35 -10.06
C GLU A 445 -28.63 13.76 -9.47
N LEU A 446 -27.47 14.39 -9.67
CA LEU A 446 -27.17 15.75 -9.19
C LEU A 446 -28.08 16.81 -9.81
N THR A 447 -28.43 16.67 -11.11
CA THR A 447 -29.33 17.60 -11.81
C THR A 447 -30.78 17.58 -11.29
N LEU A 448 -31.13 16.58 -10.47
CA LEU A 448 -32.45 16.45 -9.84
C LEU A 448 -32.48 17.00 -8.41
N ILE A 449 -31.33 17.46 -7.90
CA ILE A 449 -31.19 18.04 -6.57
C ILE A 449 -31.17 19.58 -6.72
N PRO A 450 -32.11 20.32 -6.11
CA PRO A 450 -32.12 21.77 -6.23
C PRO A 450 -30.88 22.38 -5.58
N ASN A 451 -30.07 23.11 -6.36
CA ASN A 451 -28.91 23.85 -5.87
C ASN A 451 -29.36 24.94 -4.88
N GLN A 452 -28.85 24.88 -3.64
CA GLN A 452 -28.87 26.03 -2.74
C GLN A 452 -27.67 26.91 -3.08
N LEU A 453 -27.92 28.00 -3.80
CA LEU A 453 -26.90 29.01 -4.12
C LEU A 453 -26.30 29.58 -2.83
N ILE A 454 -24.97 29.58 -2.75
CA ILE A 454 -24.21 30.24 -1.70
C ILE A 454 -24.26 31.76 -1.95
N PRO A 455 -24.81 32.59 -1.06
CA PRO A 455 -24.64 34.03 -1.18
C PRO A 455 -23.19 34.38 -0.87
N VAL A 456 -22.45 34.81 -1.89
CA VAL A 456 -21.14 35.45 -1.71
C VAL A 456 -21.41 36.81 -1.07
N THR A 457 -21.10 36.96 0.22
CA THR A 457 -21.06 38.28 0.86
C THR A 457 -19.91 39.08 0.25
N GLN A 458 -20.24 39.98 -0.66
CA GLN A 458 -19.39 41.14 -0.97
C GLN A 458 -19.36 42.02 0.29
N GLU A 459 -18.23 42.06 1.00
CA GLU A 459 -17.83 43.23 1.79
C GLU A 459 -16.36 43.09 2.20
N VAL A 460 -15.47 43.60 1.34
CA VAL A 460 -14.20 44.20 1.76
C VAL A 460 -14.03 45.48 0.93
N LEU A 461 -14.34 46.61 1.54
CA LEU A 461 -13.76 47.92 1.22
C LEU A 461 -13.14 48.47 2.49
#